data_AF-A0A8J3SZU6-F1
#
_entry.id   AF-A0A8J3SZU6-F1
#
_cell.length_a   1.000
_cell.length_b   1.000
_cell.length_c   1.000
_cell.angle_alpha   90.00
_cell.angle_beta   90.00
_cell.angle_gamma   90.00
#
_symmetry.space_group_name_H-M   'P 1'
#
loop_
_entity.id
_entity.type
_entity.pdbx_description
1 polymer ?
#
loop_
_entity_poly.entity_id
_entity_poly.type
_entity_poly.pdbx_seq_one_letter_code
_entity_poly.pdbx_strand_id
1 'polypeptide(L)'
;MSDEEDKRLSSLLHAFTAATERTERAVLGDQDLDRAFRRVDDVSEHVRKLYEQLTALRSQIAAQIYEKEKLSLSVLAERWGMSKTRAGQIIRAAKQGEQGGNQ
;
A
#
# COMPACT_ATOMS: atom_id res chain seq x y z
N MET A 1 1.69 6.19 23.31
CA MET A 1 0.69 5.75 22.31
C MET A 1 1.31 4.86 21.23
N SER A 2 2.51 5.15 20.73
CA SER A 2 3.19 4.38 19.66
C SER A 2 3.24 2.86 19.87
N ASP A 3 3.77 2.37 21.00
CA ASP A 3 4.09 0.93 21.13
C ASP A 3 2.88 -0.02 21.07
N GLU A 4 1.71 0.42 21.52
CA GLU A 4 0.51 -0.44 21.49
C GLU A 4 -0.19 -0.39 20.13
N GLU A 5 -0.16 0.76 19.45
CA GLU A 5 -0.64 0.92 18.08
C GLU A 5 0.25 0.13 17.10
N ASP A 6 1.57 0.18 17.29
CA ASP A 6 2.55 -0.58 16.49
C ASP A 6 2.36 -2.10 16.66
N LYS A 7 2.11 -2.56 17.90
CA LYS A 7 1.77 -3.97 18.18
C LYS A 7 0.45 -4.39 17.53
N ARG A 8 -0.58 -3.55 17.60
CA ARG A 8 -1.87 -3.82 16.95
C ARG A 8 -1.72 -3.88 15.43
N LEU A 9 -0.96 -2.96 14.83
CA LEU A 9 -0.68 -2.96 13.40
C LEU A 9 0.08 -4.21 12.99
N SER A 10 1.11 -4.60 13.73
CA SER A 10 1.85 -5.84 13.49
C SER A 10 0.92 -7.08 13.56
N SER A 11 0.04 -7.15 14.55
CA SER A 11 -0.95 -8.22 14.68
C SER A 11 -1.91 -8.27 13.48
N LEU A 12 -2.39 -7.12 13.01
CA LEU A 12 -3.25 -7.04 11.83
C LEU A 12 -2.54 -7.50 10.55
N LEU A 13 -1.27 -7.12 10.37
CA LEU A 13 -0.47 -7.58 9.23
C LEU A 13 -0.26 -9.09 9.27
N HIS A 14 0.01 -9.67 10.45
CA HIS A 14 0.10 -11.12 10.60
C HIS A 14 -1.23 -11.83 10.29
N ALA A 15 -2.36 -11.27 10.76
CA ALA A 15 -3.68 -11.80 10.45
C ALA A 15 -3.99 -11.75 8.95
N PHE A 16 -3.56 -10.69 8.26
CA PHE A 16 -3.70 -10.56 6.81
C PHE A 16 -2.89 -11.63 6.07
N THR A 17 -1.62 -11.83 6.42
CA THR A 17 -0.79 -12.92 5.83
C THR A 17 -1.42 -14.29 6.07
N ALA A 18 -1.91 -14.56 7.28
CA ALA A 18 -2.59 -15.81 7.59
C ALA A 18 -3.89 -15.98 6.78
N ALA A 19 -4.61 -14.89 6.48
CA ALA A 19 -5.81 -14.94 5.63
C ALA A 19 -5.47 -15.26 4.17
N THR A 20 -4.37 -14.73 3.63
CA THR A 20 -3.92 -15.05 2.27
C THR A 20 -3.49 -16.52 2.15
N GLU A 21 -2.75 -17.06 3.12
CA GLU A 21 -2.37 -18.48 3.16
C GLU A 21 -3.57 -19.43 3.30
N ARG A 22 -4.61 -19.01 4.04
CA ARG A 22 -5.87 -19.77 4.13
C ARG A 22 -6.63 -19.76 2.82
N THR A 23 -6.61 -18.64 2.12
CA THR A 23 -7.24 -18.50 0.79
C THR A 23 -6.55 -19.43 -0.20
N GLU A 24 -5.23 -19.43 -0.25
CA GLU A 24 -4.44 -20.33 -1.11
C GLU A 24 -4.82 -21.79 -0.87
N ARG A 25 -4.84 -22.24 0.40
CA ARG A 25 -5.25 -23.62 0.74
C ARG A 25 -6.68 -23.94 0.34
N ALA A 26 -7.61 -23.00 0.51
CA ALA A 26 -9.00 -23.19 0.13
C ALA A 26 -9.16 -23.29 -1.39
N VAL A 27 -8.43 -22.49 -2.16
CA VAL A 27 -8.45 -22.48 -3.63
C VAL A 27 -7.82 -23.75 -4.20
N LEU A 28 -6.66 -24.16 -3.69
CA LEU A 28 -5.98 -25.38 -4.16
C LEU A 28 -6.71 -26.67 -3.78
N GLY A 29 -7.51 -26.66 -2.71
CA GLY A 29 -8.35 -27.79 -2.30
C GLY A 29 -9.72 -27.83 -2.97
N ASP A 30 -10.08 -26.83 -3.77
CA ASP A 30 -11.39 -26.73 -4.39
C ASP A 30 -11.46 -27.54 -5.70
N GLN A 31 -12.42 -28.46 -5.79
CA GLN A 31 -12.65 -29.26 -7.01
C GLN A 31 -13.41 -28.47 -8.09
N ASP A 32 -14.05 -27.36 -7.72
CA ASP A 32 -14.76 -26.46 -8.61
C ASP A 32 -13.86 -25.26 -8.95
N LEU A 33 -13.25 -25.32 -10.14
CA LEU A 33 -12.27 -24.33 -10.59
C LEU A 33 -12.87 -22.94 -10.79
N ASP A 34 -14.15 -22.84 -11.18
CA ASP A 34 -14.82 -21.55 -11.36
C ASP A 34 -15.02 -20.88 -9.99
N ARG A 35 -15.41 -21.65 -8.98
CA ARG A 35 -15.53 -21.15 -7.61
C ARG A 35 -14.17 -20.79 -7.03
N ALA A 36 -13.14 -21.60 -7.28
CA ALA A 36 -11.77 -21.33 -6.88
C ALA A 36 -11.26 -20.01 -7.47
N PHE A 37 -11.48 -19.80 -8.77
CA PHE A 37 -11.12 -18.58 -9.49
C PHE A 37 -11.79 -17.34 -8.88
N ARG A 38 -13.12 -17.37 -8.68
CA ARG A 38 -13.85 -16.23 -8.10
C ARG A 38 -13.36 -15.85 -6.70
N ARG A 39 -12.98 -16.84 -5.88
CA ARG A 39 -12.39 -16.58 -4.56
C ARG A 39 -11.04 -15.84 -4.66
N VAL A 40 -10.20 -16.20 -5.63
CA VAL A 40 -8.93 -15.51 -5.88
C VAL A 40 -9.18 -14.07 -6.33
N ASP A 41 -10.12 -13.86 -7.24
CA ASP A 41 -10.51 -12.53 -7.73
C ASP A 41 -11.01 -11.64 -6.58
N ASP A 42 -11.92 -12.15 -5.76
CA ASP A 42 -12.45 -11.42 -4.61
C ASP A 42 -11.32 -10.98 -3.66
N VAL A 43 -10.42 -11.88 -3.29
CA VAL A 43 -9.30 -11.54 -2.39
C VAL A 43 -8.33 -10.57 -3.06
N SER A 44 -8.02 -10.76 -4.35
CA SER A 44 -7.12 -9.88 -5.09
C SER A 44 -7.66 -8.46 -5.18
N GLU A 45 -8.96 -8.30 -5.36
CA GLU A 45 -9.62 -7.00 -5.39
C GLU A 45 -9.52 -6.27 -4.04
N HIS A 46 -9.66 -6.99 -2.92
CA HIS A 46 -9.48 -6.41 -1.59
C HIS A 46 -8.03 -6.00 -1.34
N VAL A 47 -7.06 -6.85 -1.72
CA VAL A 47 -5.63 -6.54 -1.62
C VAL A 47 -5.27 -5.31 -2.46
N ARG A 48 -5.82 -5.21 -3.67
CA ARG A 48 -5.63 -4.05 -4.56
C ARG A 48 -6.10 -2.76 -3.92
N LYS A 49 -7.31 -2.73 -3.35
CA LYS A 49 -7.83 -1.54 -2.66
C LYS A 49 -6.96 -1.11 -1.49
N LEU A 50 -6.51 -2.07 -0.67
CA LEU A 50 -5.60 -1.79 0.45
C LEU A 50 -4.27 -1.23 -0.04
N TYR A 51 -3.69 -1.81 -1.10
CA TYR A 51 -2.46 -1.32 -1.71
C TYR A 51 -2.60 0.13 -2.23
N GLU A 52 -3.72 0.44 -2.88
CA GLU A 52 -4.01 1.79 -3.37
C GLU A 52 -4.11 2.80 -2.23
N GLN A 53 -4.81 2.46 -1.15
CA GLN A 53 -4.92 3.30 0.05
C GLN A 53 -3.55 3.56 0.70
N LEU A 54 -2.75 2.51 0.88
CA LEU A 54 -1.41 2.62 1.47
C LEU A 54 -0.47 3.43 0.56
N THR A 55 -0.59 3.27 -0.75
CA THR A 55 0.20 4.04 -1.72
C THR A 55 -0.17 5.52 -1.69
N ALA A 56 -1.46 5.84 -1.61
CA ALA A 56 -1.93 7.22 -1.46
C ALA A 56 -1.41 7.86 -0.16
N LEU A 57 -1.53 7.15 0.98
CA LEU A 57 -1.02 7.63 2.27
C LEU A 57 0.49 7.85 2.24
N ARG A 58 1.26 6.90 1.66
CA ARG A 58 2.71 7.05 1.48
C ARG A 58 3.06 8.29 0.65
N SER A 59 2.33 8.53 -0.43
CA SER A 59 2.51 9.71 -1.27
C SER A 59 2.23 11.01 -0.51
N GLN A 60 1.17 11.06 0.29
CA GLN A 60 0.85 12.23 1.13
C GLN A 60 1.96 12.52 2.15
N ILE A 61 2.44 11.50 2.87
CA ILE A 61 3.54 11.66 3.82
C ILE A 61 4.82 12.12 3.11
N ALA A 62 5.12 11.54 1.94
CA ALA A 62 6.27 11.93 1.13
C ALA A 62 6.22 13.40 0.68
N ALA A 63 5.03 13.90 0.30
CA ALA A 63 4.83 15.32 -0.02
C ALA A 63 5.05 16.21 1.20
N GLN A 64 4.52 15.85 2.37
CA GLN A 64 4.75 16.60 3.59
C GLN A 64 6.24 16.68 3.95
N ILE A 65 6.99 15.59 3.81
CA ILE A 65 8.44 15.58 4.03
C ILE A 65 9.14 16.50 3.03
N TYR A 66 8.80 16.39 1.74
CA TYR A 66 9.36 17.23 0.68
C TYR A 66 9.13 18.72 0.93
N GLU A 67 7.93 19.10 1.36
CA GLU A 67 7.55 20.50 1.60
C GLU A 67 8.14 21.06 2.90
N LYS A 68 8.08 20.29 3.99
CA LYS A 68 8.61 20.71 5.30
C LYS A 68 10.13 20.84 5.29
N GLU A 69 10.81 19.89 4.66
CA GLU A 69 12.27 19.82 4.67
C GLU A 69 12.91 20.51 3.45
N LYS A 70 12.11 20.90 2.43
CA LYS A 70 12.56 21.53 1.18
C LYS A 70 13.70 20.78 0.47
N LEU A 71 13.72 19.45 0.62
CA LEU A 71 14.77 18.60 0.07
C LEU A 71 14.68 18.50 -1.46
N SER A 72 15.82 18.29 -2.12
CA SER A 72 15.79 17.93 -3.55
C SER A 72 15.29 16.50 -3.75
N LEU A 73 14.74 16.20 -4.93
CA LEU A 73 14.33 14.82 -5.29
C LEU A 73 15.49 13.82 -5.22
N SER A 74 16.73 14.26 -5.46
CA SER A 74 17.90 13.39 -5.35
C SER A 74 18.16 12.97 -3.90
N VAL A 75 18.06 13.92 -2.95
CA VAL A 75 18.26 13.66 -1.52
C VAL A 75 17.15 12.77 -0.96
N LEU A 76 15.90 12.98 -1.39
CA LEU A 76 14.79 12.10 -1.02
C LEU A 76 14.97 10.68 -1.55
N ALA A 77 15.41 10.54 -2.79
CA ALA A 77 15.63 9.24 -3.41
C ALA A 77 16.70 8.43 -2.66
N GLU A 78 17.80 9.07 -2.28
CA GLU A 78 18.85 8.48 -1.44
C GLU A 78 18.31 8.07 -0.06
N ARG A 79 17.60 8.98 0.62
CA ARG A 79 17.03 8.73 1.96
C ARG A 79 16.04 7.57 1.99
N TRP A 80 15.26 7.38 0.92
CA TRP A 80 14.27 6.30 0.83
C TRP A 80 14.78 5.06 0.10
N GLY A 81 16.07 5.00 -0.26
CA GLY A 81 16.66 3.85 -0.95
C GLY A 81 16.00 3.54 -2.30
N MET A 82 15.68 4.56 -3.09
CA MET A 82 15.01 4.40 -4.39
C MET A 82 15.60 5.29 -5.48
N SER A 83 15.16 5.12 -6.73
CA SER A 83 15.58 5.98 -7.82
C SER A 83 14.95 7.37 -7.75
N LYS A 84 15.66 8.38 -8.26
CA LYS A 84 15.15 9.77 -8.38
C LYS A 84 13.83 9.83 -9.16
N THR A 85 13.71 9.02 -10.22
CA THR A 85 12.48 8.90 -11.01
C THR A 85 11.32 8.41 -10.15
N ARG A 86 11.55 7.40 -9.30
CA ARG A 86 10.51 6.85 -8.43
C ARG A 86 10.10 7.86 -7.34
N ALA A 87 11.06 8.54 -6.73
CA ALA A 87 10.77 9.64 -5.79
C ALA A 87 9.93 10.74 -6.46
N GLY A 88 10.27 11.14 -7.68
CA GLY A 88 9.51 12.12 -8.45
C GLY A 88 8.08 11.66 -8.81
N GLN A 89 7.88 10.37 -9.10
CA GLN A 89 6.53 9.82 -9.30
C GLN A 89 5.68 9.92 -8.04
N ILE A 90 6.22 9.56 -6.88
CA ILE A 90 5.52 9.58 -5.59
C ILE A 90 5.06 11.00 -5.23
N ILE A 91 5.93 11.99 -5.39
CA ILE A 91 5.61 13.40 -5.12
C ILE A 91 4.55 13.94 -6.09
N ARG A 92 4.63 13.58 -7.38
CA ARG A 92 3.60 13.98 -8.37
C ARG A 92 2.24 13.36 -8.07
N ALA A 93 2.21 12.07 -7.72
CA ALA A 93 0.97 11.39 -7.36
C ALA A 93 0.28 12.05 -6.15
N ALA A 94 1.05 12.51 -5.16
CA ALA A 94 0.52 13.24 -4.01
C ALA A 94 -0.16 14.56 -4.43
N LYS A 95 0.49 15.35 -5.29
CA LYS A 95 -0.05 16.63 -5.79
C LYS A 95 -1.29 16.45 -6.67
N GLN A 96 -1.37 15.36 -7.42
CA GLN A 96 -2.55 15.04 -8.23
C GLN A 96 -3.73 14.58 -7.37
N GLY A 97 -3.46 13.83 -6.29
CA GLY A 97 -4.49 13.43 -5.32
C GLY A 97 -5.13 14.61 -4.58
N GLU A 98 -4.38 15.68 -4.32
CA GLU A 98 -4.91 16.92 -3.72
C GLU A 98 -5.81 17.71 -4.67
N GLN A 99 -5.54 17.67 -5.98
CA GLN A 99 -6.33 18.41 -6.98
C GLN A 99 -7.65 17.72 -7.36
N GLY A 100 -7.76 16.40 -7.16
CA GLY A 100 -8.96 15.62 -7.47
C GLY A 100 -10.00 15.53 -6.34
N GLY A 101 -9.69 16.00 -5.14
CA GLY A 101 -10.59 15.93 -3.96
C GLY A 101 -11.55 17.11 -3.78
N ASN A 102 -11.68 17.98 -4.79
CA ASN A 102 -12.47 19.21 -4.72
C ASN A 102 -13.54 19.30 -5.84
N GLN A 103 -14.11 18.16 -6.24
CA GLN A 103 -15.20 18.06 -7.21
C GLN A 103 -16.36 17.23 -6.66
#